data_AF-A0A5J4NEC5-F1
#
_entry.id   AF-A0A5J4NEC5-F1
#
_cell.length_a   1.000
_cell.length_b   1.000
_cell.length_c   1.000
_cell.angle_alpha   90.00
_cell.angle_beta   90.00
_cell.angle_gamma   90.00
#
_symmetry.space_group_name_H-M   'P 1'
#
loop_
_entity.id
_entity.type
_entity.pdbx_description
1 polymer ?
#
loop_
_entity_poly.entity_id
_entity_poly.type
_entity_poly.pdbx_seq_one_letter_code
_entity_poly.pdbx_strand_id
1 'polypeptide(L)'
;MAYDQDIAKACLKCGPSCSGFSKHPWRMTCTKCRCAYDEHDVTEFSTQMLMDELELGESPLYKMYLEAQKLARQYNVHWLPIGLHPAEVSFNFYLNSSNQ
;
A
#
# COMPACT_ATOMS: atom_id res chain seq x y z
N MET A 1 -10.12 1.52 0.54
CA MET A 1 -11.24 2.36 1.01
C MET A 1 -10.85 3.80 0.72
N ALA A 2 -11.73 4.65 0.19
CA ALA A 2 -11.34 6.03 -0.11
C ALA A 2 -11.30 6.87 1.19
N TYR A 3 -10.22 7.61 1.39
CA TYR A 3 -10.00 8.44 2.57
C TYR A 3 -10.64 9.83 2.39
N ASP A 4 -10.97 10.47 3.51
CA ASP A 4 -11.65 11.77 3.47
C ASP A 4 -10.70 12.90 3.00
N GLN A 5 -9.38 12.73 3.20
CA GLN A 5 -8.33 13.62 2.68
C GLN A 5 -8.26 13.66 1.15
N ASP A 6 -8.81 12.65 0.48
CA ASP A 6 -8.74 12.48 -0.97
C ASP A 6 -10.01 13.01 -1.68
N ILE A 7 -10.93 13.61 -0.92
CA ILE A 7 -12.10 14.31 -1.48
C ILE A 7 -11.63 15.53 -2.29
N ALA A 8 -12.29 15.78 -3.42
CA ALA A 8 -12.00 16.86 -4.37
C ALA A 8 -10.66 16.75 -5.13
N LYS A 9 -9.90 15.65 -4.98
CA LYS A 9 -8.70 15.40 -5.79
C LYS A 9 -9.02 15.34 -7.28
N ALA A 10 -8.18 15.99 -8.09
CA ALA A 10 -8.37 16.09 -9.53
C ALA A 10 -8.38 14.71 -10.19
N CYS A 11 -9.21 14.53 -11.21
CA CYS A 11 -9.21 13.31 -12.00
C CYS A 11 -8.12 13.40 -13.07
N LEU A 12 -7.18 12.45 -13.09
CA LEU A 12 -6.09 12.41 -14.07
C LEU A 12 -6.59 12.02 -15.46
N LYS A 13 -7.74 11.34 -15.54
CA LYS A 13 -8.34 10.88 -16.80
C LYS A 13 -9.32 11.88 -17.41
N CYS A 14 -10.17 12.48 -16.58
CA CYS A 14 -11.20 13.44 -17.04
C CYS A 14 -10.73 14.89 -17.01
N GLY A 15 -9.63 15.20 -16.31
CA GLY A 15 -9.11 16.55 -16.14
C GLY A 15 -10.19 17.51 -15.63
N PRO A 16 -10.44 18.65 -16.32
CA PRO A 16 -11.38 19.68 -15.87
C PRO A 16 -12.86 19.26 -15.98
N SER A 17 -13.17 18.18 -16.70
CA SER A 17 -14.56 17.69 -16.82
C SER A 17 -15.05 16.99 -15.54
N CYS A 18 -14.15 16.61 -14.64
CA CYS A 18 -14.50 16.07 -13.33
C CYS A 18 -14.37 17.16 -12.26
N SER A 19 -15.43 17.38 -11.47
CA SER A 19 -15.44 18.34 -10.36
C SER A 19 -14.61 17.90 -9.14
N GLY A 20 -13.70 16.96 -9.30
CA GLY A 20 -12.93 16.33 -8.22
C GLY A 20 -13.54 15.03 -7.69
N PHE A 21 -12.71 14.22 -7.02
CA PHE A 21 -13.10 12.94 -6.46
C PHE A 21 -14.24 13.11 -5.45
N SER A 22 -15.29 12.32 -5.61
CA SER A 22 -16.37 12.22 -4.64
C SER A 22 -16.55 10.76 -4.26
N LYS A 23 -16.38 10.51 -2.97
CA LYS A 23 -16.41 9.18 -2.35
C LYS A 23 -17.75 8.52 -2.59
N HIS A 24 -17.76 7.41 -3.32
CA HIS A 24 -18.88 6.49 -3.25
C HIS A 24 -18.90 5.87 -1.85
N PRO A 25 -20.08 5.66 -1.24
CA PRO A 25 -20.14 5.16 0.11
C PRO A 25 -19.50 3.76 0.21
N TRP A 26 -19.63 2.90 -0.81
CA TRP A 26 -19.21 1.49 -0.73
C TRP A 26 -18.23 1.06 -1.84
N ARG A 27 -18.00 1.92 -2.85
CA ARG A 27 -17.15 1.61 -4.02
C ARG A 27 -15.97 2.56 -4.10
N MET A 28 -14.81 2.06 -4.54
CA MET A 28 -13.62 2.86 -4.81
C MET A 28 -13.67 3.50 -6.21
N THR A 29 -14.78 4.15 -6.52
CA THR A 29 -15.01 4.84 -7.80
C THR A 29 -15.60 6.22 -7.51
N CYS A 30 -15.27 7.21 -8.32
CA CYS A 30 -15.80 8.56 -8.20
C CYS A 30 -17.29 8.59 -8.57
N THR A 31 -18.14 9.22 -7.75
CA THR A 31 -19.59 9.37 -8.04
C THR A 31 -19.85 10.26 -9.25
N LYS A 32 -18.93 11.17 -9.59
CA LYS A 32 -19.09 12.17 -10.65
C LYS A 32 -18.69 11.65 -12.03
N CYS A 33 -17.49 11.09 -12.17
CA CYS A 33 -16.95 10.62 -13.44
C CYS A 33 -16.89 9.10 -13.59
N ARG A 34 -17.23 8.33 -12.54
CA ARG A 34 -17.12 6.86 -12.48
C ARG A 34 -15.71 6.30 -12.71
N CYS A 35 -14.70 7.16 -12.75
CA CYS A 35 -13.31 6.75 -12.77
C CYS A 35 -12.96 6.04 -11.46
N ALA A 36 -12.00 5.14 -11.53
CA ALA A 36 -11.49 4.45 -10.35
C ALA A 36 -10.74 5.43 -9.44
N TYR A 37 -10.63 5.06 -8.16
CA TYR A 37 -10.00 5.91 -7.14
C TYR A 37 -8.55 6.27 -7.46
N ASP A 38 -7.80 5.32 -8.01
CA ASP A 38 -6.41 5.44 -8.48
C ASP A 38 -6.28 6.28 -9.76
N GLU A 39 -7.36 6.52 -10.50
CA GLU A 39 -7.39 7.45 -11.65
C GLU A 39 -7.55 8.92 -11.21
N HIS A 40 -7.59 9.18 -9.92
CA HIS A 40 -7.53 10.50 -9.33
C HIS A 40 -6.15 10.75 -8.71
N ASP A 41 -5.79 12.02 -8.53
CA ASP A 41 -4.55 12.44 -7.86
C ASP A 41 -4.63 12.26 -6.33
N VAL A 42 -5.02 11.05 -5.93
CA VAL A 42 -5.17 10.61 -4.55
C VAL A 42 -3.81 10.24 -4.01
N THR A 43 -3.56 10.64 -2.77
CA THR A 43 -2.35 10.26 -2.08
C THR A 43 -2.47 8.81 -1.64
N GLU A 44 -1.71 7.93 -2.29
CA GLU A 44 -1.52 6.56 -1.80
C GLU A 44 -1.03 6.65 -0.36
N PHE A 45 -1.85 6.15 0.57
CA PHE A 45 -1.53 6.19 1.98
C PHE A 45 -0.34 5.27 2.22
N SER A 46 0.85 5.87 2.25
CA SER A 46 2.07 5.09 2.44
C SER A 46 2.02 4.39 3.80
N THR A 47 2.56 3.19 3.86
CA THR A 47 2.77 2.49 5.13
C THR A 47 3.58 3.33 6.11
N GLN A 48 4.37 4.29 5.62
CA GLN A 48 5.09 5.27 6.43
C GLN A 48 4.13 6.19 7.19
N MET A 49 3.15 6.78 6.50
CA MET A 49 2.17 7.70 7.10
C MET A 49 1.25 6.97 8.08
N LEU A 50 0.88 5.72 7.80
CA LEU A 50 0.11 4.89 8.75
C LEU A 50 0.86 4.68 10.07
N MET A 51 2.16 4.41 9.99
CA MET A 51 2.97 4.07 11.16
C MET A 51 3.31 5.32 11.98
N ASP A 52 3.42 6.48 11.33
CA ASP A 52 3.55 7.78 11.98
C ASP A 52 2.26 8.16 12.74
N GLU A 53 1.09 8.03 12.10
CA GLU A 53 -0.23 8.28 12.71
C GLU A 53 -0.49 7.39 13.94
N LEU A 54 -0.05 6.14 13.89
CA LEU A 54 -0.18 5.21 15.02
C LEU A 54 0.88 5.41 16.12
N GLU A 55 1.75 6.43 15.98
CA GLU A 55 2.91 6.67 16.85
C GLU A 55 3.86 5.47 16.94
N LEU A 56 3.82 4.59 15.94
CA LEU A 56 4.65 3.38 15.84
C LEU A 56 5.97 3.64 15.11
N GLY A 57 6.18 4.83 14.56
CA GLY A 57 7.38 5.18 13.79
C GLY A 57 8.70 4.95 14.52
N GLU A 58 8.70 5.03 15.85
CA GLU A 58 9.89 4.73 16.67
C GLU A 58 9.89 3.31 17.25
N SER A 59 8.79 2.57 17.10
CA SER A 59 8.61 1.26 17.72
C SER A 59 9.66 0.25 17.21
N PRO A 60 10.14 -0.65 18.08
CA PRO A 60 11.00 -1.75 17.64
C PRO A 60 10.35 -2.59 16.54
N LEU A 61 9.02 -2.79 16.62
CA LEU A 61 8.25 -3.53 15.62
C LEU A 61 8.31 -2.89 14.23
N TYR A 62 8.24 -1.56 14.17
CA TYR A 62 8.31 -0.83 12.91
C TYR A 62 9.70 -0.95 12.26
N LYS A 63 10.77 -0.90 13.06
CA LYS A 63 12.15 -1.15 12.57
C LYS A 63 12.28 -2.56 12.00
N MET A 64 11.76 -3.56 12.70
CA MET A 64 11.77 -4.95 12.24
C MET A 64 10.91 -5.13 10.96
N TYR A 65 9.79 -4.40 10.84
CA TYR A 65 8.97 -4.40 9.63
C TYR A 65 9.71 -3.82 8.41
N LEU A 66 10.43 -2.71 8.58
CA LEU A 66 11.27 -2.13 7.52
C LEU A 66 12.37 -3.09 7.08
N GLU A 67 12.97 -3.82 8.01
CA GLU A 67 13.98 -4.84 7.71
C GLU A 67 13.38 -5.99 6.89
N ALA A 68 12.22 -6.51 7.30
CA ALA A 68 11.52 -7.56 6.58
C ALA A 68 11.12 -7.14 5.15
N GLN A 69 10.67 -5.89 4.96
CA GLN A 69 10.38 -5.36 3.62
C GLN A 69 11.62 -5.21 2.75
N LYS A 70 12.76 -4.77 3.33
CA LYS A 70 14.04 -4.70 2.60
C LYS A 70 14.47 -6.09 2.14
N LEU A 71 14.34 -7.06 3.03
CA LEU A 71 14.65 -8.46 2.73
C LEU A 71 13.72 -9.00 1.63
N ALA A 72 12.42 -8.67 1.67
CA ALA A 72 11.47 -9.08 0.65
C ALA A 72 11.88 -8.56 -0.74
N ARG A 73 12.30 -7.29 -0.83
CA ARG A 73 12.83 -6.72 -2.07
C ARG A 73 14.11 -7.41 -2.55
N GLN A 74 15.02 -7.78 -1.64
CA GLN A 74 16.26 -8.48 -2.00
C GLN A 74 15.99 -9.84 -2.64
N TYR A 75 15.01 -10.59 -2.13
CA TYR A 75 14.64 -11.89 -2.66
C TYR A 75 13.60 -11.81 -3.79
N ASN A 76 13.23 -10.60 -4.22
CA ASN A 76 12.21 -10.32 -5.24
C ASN A 76 10.84 -10.93 -4.91
N VAL A 77 10.45 -10.86 -3.64
CA VAL A 77 9.19 -11.42 -3.12
C VAL A 77 8.30 -10.30 -2.64
N HIS A 78 6.99 -10.49 -2.79
CA HIS A 78 6.03 -9.43 -2.49
C HIS A 78 5.95 -9.11 -0.98
N TRP A 79 6.16 -10.10 -0.11
CA TRP A 79 6.06 -9.92 1.34
C TRP A 79 6.86 -10.98 2.10
N LEU A 80 7.40 -10.62 3.27
CA LEU A 80 8.05 -11.54 4.22
C LEU A 80 7.57 -11.26 5.65
N PRO A 81 7.40 -12.30 6.47
CA PRO A 81 7.24 -12.18 7.91
C PRO A 81 8.36 -11.39 8.59
N ILE A 82 8.00 -10.68 9.65
CA ILE A 82 8.95 -9.94 10.48
C ILE A 82 9.83 -10.93 11.27
N GLY A 83 11.14 -10.67 11.31
CA GLY A 83 12.09 -11.47 12.09
C GLY A 83 12.68 -12.68 11.37
N LEU A 84 12.42 -12.86 10.06
CA LEU A 84 13.09 -13.87 9.26
C LEU A 84 14.53 -13.47 8.92
N HIS A 85 15.48 -14.37 9.14
CA HIS A 85 16.86 -14.15 8.76
C HIS A 85 17.09 -14.53 7.28
N PRO A 86 18.01 -13.86 6.53
CA PRO A 86 18.29 -14.17 5.12
C PRO A 86 18.55 -15.66 4.82
N ALA A 87 19.21 -16.37 5.74
CA ALA A 87 19.49 -17.81 5.61
C ALA A 87 18.19 -18.65 5.59
N GLU A 88 17.17 -18.24 6.34
CA GLU A 88 15.89 -18.94 6.46
C GLU A 88 14.94 -18.61 5.30
N VAL A 89 15.09 -17.44 4.67
CA VAL A 89 14.32 -17.07 3.48
C VAL A 89 14.63 -18.04 2.35
N SER A 90 15.91 -18.27 2.06
CA SER A 90 16.34 -19.21 1.01
C SER A 90 15.75 -20.60 1.24
N PHE A 91 15.88 -21.15 2.46
CA PHE A 91 15.39 -22.49 2.82
C PHE A 91 13.88 -22.65 2.64
N ASN A 92 13.09 -21.66 3.09
CA ASN A 92 11.62 -21.70 2.94
C ASN A 92 11.15 -21.52 1.49
N PHE A 93 11.91 -20.78 0.66
CA PHE A 93 11.61 -20.65 -0.77
C PHE A 93 11.80 -21.96 -1.53
N TYR A 94 12.86 -22.73 -1.22
CA TYR A 94 13.09 -24.04 -1.85
C TYR A 94 12.01 -25.07 -1.46
N LEU A 95 11.58 -25.10 -0.20
CA LEU A 95 10.56 -26.05 0.26
C LEU A 95 9.17 -25.79 -0.34
N ASN A 96 8.80 -24.52 -0.53
CA ASN A 96 7.52 -24.18 -1.16
C ASN A 96 7.54 -24.33 -2.69
N SER A 97 8.70 -24.15 -3.34
CA SER A 97 8.84 -24.36 -4.80
C SER A 97 8.87 -25.84 -5.19
N SER A 98 9.19 -26.73 -4.26
CA SER A 98 9.26 -28.19 -4.49
C SER A 98 7.92 -28.90 -4.29
N ASN A 99 6.87 -28.17 -3.89
CA ASN A 99 5.50 -28.69 -3.67
C ASN A 99 4.50 -28.23 -4.76
N GLN A 100 5.00 -27.81 -5.93
CA GLN A 100 4.18 -27.41 -7.08
C GLN A 100 4.40 -28.32 -8.28
#